data_AF-A0A741A854-F1
#
_entry.id   AF-A0A741A854-F1
#
_cell.length_a   1.000
_cell.length_b   1.000
_cell.length_c   1.000
_cell.angle_alpha   90.00
_cell.angle_beta   90.00
_cell.angle_gamma   90.00
#
_symmetry.space_group_name_H-M   'P 1'
#
loop_
_entity.id
_entity.type
_entity.pdbx_description
1 polymer ?
#
loop_
_entity_poly.entity_id
_entity_poly.type
_entity_poly.pdbx_seq_one_letter_code
_entity_poly.pdbx_strand_id
1 'polypeptide(L)'
;DTEITFYNSDHQLLSPDIQYNPSLDGNITLTKSEPVIVKLNNDEDIKLDIELKPEHNEKFEINTKQTLKIKSNNPALTIDDVRNNYIDKIDAFNDILSFINSNKVVCRYWKLKSNNGVYTVFRCRIKNPIKDNKKEHLMMPLQAKKNIENMFHTYLSSHYRQNIRLAINVLNASTQYLESRYLLLFQSFESIILTHKEKNNTTFILCESEFKSLKQTIERVITKDVIKDSTTRGKIKNKLRELNRISLKDATQEFLKEHLIHTHDLWPLFNESDKLGLSEIRNIIIHGVIIPSNNLINIAVACEHLTIYLTRLILCLLGCDHRETIYSEEHLNFNSKVNDFAFWEHHRKSLTEALKTH
;
A
#
# COMPACT_ATOMS: atom_id res chain seq x y z
N ASP A 1 12.68 33.26 12.99
CA ASP A 1 12.18 32.25 12.04
C ASP A 1 11.45 31.15 12.78
N THR A 2 10.19 30.94 12.42
CA THR A 2 9.39 29.83 12.95
C THR A 2 9.71 28.56 12.19
N GLU A 3 10.09 27.51 12.89
CA GLU A 3 10.44 26.21 12.30
C GLU A 3 9.74 25.08 13.04
N ILE A 4 9.17 24.16 12.28
CA ILE A 4 8.59 22.91 12.77
C ILE A 4 9.51 21.78 12.37
N THR A 5 9.94 20.95 13.33
CA THR A 5 10.77 19.76 13.08
C THR A 5 10.03 18.52 13.53
N PHE A 6 9.66 17.64 12.59
CA PHE A 6 9.08 16.33 12.87
C PHE A 6 10.19 15.29 12.93
N TYR A 7 10.17 14.45 13.97
CA TYR A 7 11.16 13.40 14.17
C TYR A 7 10.59 12.05 13.78
N ASN A 8 11.11 11.53 12.67
CA ASN A 8 10.63 10.32 12.04
C ASN A 8 11.46 9.11 12.41
N SER A 9 10.85 7.92 12.34
CA SER A 9 11.59 6.66 12.26
C SER A 9 12.31 6.56 10.92
N ASP A 10 13.34 5.72 10.86
CA ASP A 10 14.26 5.65 9.73
C ASP A 10 13.58 5.31 8.38
N HIS A 11 13.94 6.12 7.38
CA HIS A 11 13.62 6.15 5.97
C HIS A 11 14.91 6.48 5.20
N GLN A 12 15.74 5.49 4.94
CA GLN A 12 17.08 5.72 4.38
C GLN A 12 17.05 6.22 2.92
N LEU A 13 16.01 5.88 2.15
CA LEU A 13 15.98 6.12 0.70
C LEU A 13 16.11 7.59 0.26
N LEU A 14 15.53 8.52 1.01
CA LEU A 14 15.48 9.95 0.65
C LEU A 14 16.21 10.85 1.66
N SER A 15 17.01 10.25 2.54
CA SER A 15 17.77 11.01 3.52
C SER A 15 19.09 11.52 2.90
N PRO A 16 19.57 12.71 3.28
CA PRO A 16 20.90 13.18 2.90
C PRO A 16 22.00 12.14 3.16
N ASP A 17 22.90 11.99 2.21
CA ASP A 17 24.11 11.19 2.37
C ASP A 17 25.09 11.89 3.30
N ILE A 18 25.72 11.13 4.18
CA ILE A 18 26.75 11.61 5.09
C ILE A 18 28.06 10.92 4.72
N GLN A 19 29.07 11.71 4.36
CA GLN A 19 30.41 11.23 4.06
C GLN A 19 31.37 11.64 5.17
N TYR A 20 32.20 10.68 5.58
CA TYR A 20 33.23 10.85 6.59
C TYR A 20 34.56 10.99 5.87
N ASN A 21 35.16 12.17 5.93
CA ASN A 21 36.46 12.45 5.33
C ASN A 21 37.50 12.56 6.45
N PRO A 22 38.24 11.48 6.76
CA PRO A 22 39.33 11.51 7.73
C PRO A 22 40.50 12.31 7.16
N SER A 23 41.03 13.25 7.93
CA SER A 23 42.26 13.97 7.60
C SER A 23 43.49 13.30 8.23
N LEU A 24 44.67 13.62 7.68
CA LEU A 24 45.96 13.03 8.08
C LEU A 24 46.36 13.33 9.52
N ASP A 25 45.75 14.35 10.15
CA ASP A 25 45.94 14.76 11.54
C ASP A 25 44.98 14.04 12.52
N GLY A 26 44.15 13.12 12.02
CA GLY A 26 43.18 12.36 12.83
C GLY A 26 41.84 13.06 13.03
N ASN A 27 41.62 14.25 12.45
CA ASN A 27 40.30 14.89 12.45
C ASN A 27 39.35 14.20 11.45
N ILE A 28 38.05 14.19 11.75
CA ILE A 28 37.03 13.65 10.85
C ILE A 28 36.12 14.82 10.45
N THR A 29 36.11 15.15 9.15
CA THR A 29 35.18 16.13 8.60
C THR A 29 33.95 15.43 8.04
N LEU A 30 32.78 15.94 8.37
CA LEU A 30 31.49 15.40 7.95
C LEU A 30 30.94 16.28 6.83
N THR A 31 30.82 15.72 5.63
CA THR A 31 30.10 16.36 4.53
C THR A 31 28.73 15.74 4.38
N LYS A 32 27.70 16.59 4.25
CA LYS A 32 26.30 16.18 4.15
C LYS A 32 25.74 16.67 2.81
N SER A 33 25.12 15.77 2.05
CA SER A 33 24.52 16.12 0.77
C SER A 33 23.26 16.98 0.94
N GLU A 34 22.81 17.58 -0.17
CA GLU A 34 21.63 18.43 -0.13
C GLU A 34 20.36 17.63 0.20
N PRO A 35 19.51 18.16 1.10
CA PRO A 35 18.26 17.53 1.47
C PRO A 35 17.24 17.56 0.35
N VAL A 36 16.39 16.54 0.31
CA VAL A 36 15.24 16.51 -0.59
C VAL A 36 14.21 17.51 -0.09
N ILE A 37 13.71 18.35 -1.01
CA ILE A 37 12.70 19.36 -0.74
C ILE A 37 11.45 18.98 -1.52
N VAL A 38 10.31 18.96 -0.85
CA VAL A 38 9.00 18.65 -1.43
C VAL A 38 8.05 19.78 -1.05
N LYS A 39 7.31 20.31 -2.02
CA LYS A 39 6.33 21.36 -1.74
C LYS A 39 5.20 20.85 -0.86
N LEU A 40 4.92 21.55 0.24
CA LEU A 40 3.75 21.26 1.08
C LEU A 40 2.52 22.00 0.54
N ASN A 41 2.68 23.32 0.38
CA ASN A 41 1.71 24.27 -0.17
C ASN A 41 2.49 25.30 -1.00
N ASN A 42 1.81 26.31 -1.58
CA ASN A 42 2.46 27.34 -2.42
C ASN A 42 3.63 28.08 -1.72
N ASP A 43 3.57 28.24 -0.40
CA ASP A 43 4.50 29.09 0.36
C ASP A 43 5.37 28.32 1.37
N GLU A 44 5.23 26.99 1.47
CA GLU A 44 5.90 26.18 2.48
C GLU A 44 6.40 24.85 1.89
N ASP A 45 7.63 24.48 2.26
CA ASP A 45 8.29 23.26 1.82
C ASP A 45 8.55 22.29 2.98
N ILE A 46 8.44 20.99 2.69
CA ILE A 46 8.94 19.90 3.53
C ILE A 46 10.39 19.60 3.13
N LYS A 47 11.31 19.77 4.08
CA LYS A 47 12.72 19.46 3.90
C LYS A 47 13.08 18.17 4.63
N LEU A 48 13.45 17.14 3.90
CA LEU A 48 13.87 15.84 4.43
C LEU A 48 15.34 15.93 4.83
N ASP A 49 15.62 15.86 6.13
CA ASP A 49 16.92 16.22 6.68
C ASP A 49 17.39 15.25 7.78
N ILE A 50 18.69 15.21 8.05
CA ILE A 50 19.26 14.43 9.17
C ILE A 50 19.80 15.37 10.26
N GLU A 51 19.37 15.17 11.50
CA GLU A 51 19.99 15.75 12.69
C GLU A 51 21.07 14.80 13.24
N LEU A 52 22.31 15.28 13.34
CA LEU A 52 23.42 14.54 13.94
C LEU A 52 23.47 14.86 15.44
N LYS A 53 23.49 13.83 16.27
CA LYS A 53 23.74 13.97 17.70
C LYS A 53 24.96 13.14 18.09
N PRO A 54 26.06 13.77 18.53
CA PRO A 54 27.17 13.02 19.11
C PRO A 54 26.67 12.36 20.40
N GLU A 55 26.76 11.03 20.48
CA GLU A 55 26.63 10.32 21.75
C GLU A 55 28.02 10.28 22.40
N HIS A 56 28.14 10.89 23.58
CA HIS A 56 29.31 10.75 24.42
C HIS A 56 29.27 9.40 25.15
N ASN A 57 29.41 8.33 24.37
CA ASN A 57 29.72 6.99 24.87
C ASN A 57 31.20 6.69 24.58
N GLU A 58 31.78 5.70 25.27
CA GLU A 58 33.20 5.29 25.13
C GLU A 58 33.65 4.97 23.68
N LYS A 59 32.70 4.84 22.74
CA LYS A 59 32.91 4.55 21.32
C LYS A 59 32.71 5.72 20.35
N PHE A 60 32.46 6.95 20.82
CA PHE A 60 32.18 8.12 19.96
C PHE A 60 31.21 7.80 18.80
N GLU A 61 30.05 7.23 19.13
CA GLU A 61 29.04 6.92 18.12
C GLU A 61 28.22 8.19 17.78
N ILE A 62 28.02 8.46 16.48
CA ILE A 62 27.17 9.55 16.02
C ILE A 62 25.79 8.98 15.76
N ASN A 63 24.81 9.39 16.58
CA ASN A 63 23.43 8.99 16.40
C ASN A 63 22.77 9.92 15.37
N THR A 64 22.23 9.36 14.30
CA THR A 64 21.54 10.11 13.24
C THR A 64 20.03 10.02 13.45
N LYS A 65 19.36 11.18 13.43
CA LYS A 65 17.89 11.24 13.52
C LYS A 65 17.33 11.86 12.26
N GLN A 66 16.43 11.15 11.61
CA GLN A 66 15.78 11.66 10.42
C GLN A 66 14.64 12.59 10.79
N THR A 67 14.54 13.69 10.05
CA THR A 67 13.67 14.81 10.36
C THR A 67 12.98 15.33 9.11
N LEU A 68 11.73 15.77 9.27
CA LEU A 68 11.05 16.60 8.29
C LEU A 68 10.97 18.01 8.86
N LYS A 69 11.57 18.98 8.17
CA LYS A 69 11.59 20.38 8.60
C LYS A 69 10.69 21.22 7.71
N ILE A 70 9.87 22.05 8.33
CA ILE A 70 9.03 23.05 7.66
C ILE A 70 9.37 24.41 8.25
N LYS A 71 9.74 25.34 7.38
CA LYS A 71 9.86 26.76 7.75
C LYS A 71 8.52 27.42 7.47
N SER A 72 7.94 28.04 8.49
CA SER A 72 6.69 28.76 8.34
C SER A 72 6.93 30.26 8.34
N ASN A 73 6.23 30.96 7.44
CA ASN A 73 6.25 32.42 7.37
C ASN A 73 5.48 33.06 8.54
N ASN A 74 4.71 32.29 9.30
CA ASN A 74 3.97 32.79 10.45
C ASN A 74 4.85 32.82 11.73
N PRO A 75 5.24 34.00 12.25
CA PRO A 75 6.06 34.11 13.45
C PRO A 75 5.34 33.70 14.75
N ALA A 76 4.00 33.64 14.73
CA ALA A 76 3.14 33.42 15.89
C ALA A 76 2.45 32.05 15.87
N LEU A 77 2.96 31.09 15.09
CA LEU A 77 2.40 29.75 14.99
C LEU A 77 2.32 29.09 16.38
N THR A 78 1.14 28.56 16.72
CA THR A 78 0.90 27.86 17.99
C THR A 78 0.99 26.34 17.85
N ILE A 79 0.99 25.63 18.97
CA ILE A 79 0.95 24.16 18.97
C ILE A 79 -0.32 23.64 18.27
N ASP A 80 -1.46 24.29 18.49
CA ASP A 80 -2.73 23.84 17.93
C ASP A 80 -2.82 24.13 16.43
N ASP A 81 -2.20 25.21 15.95
CA ASP A 81 -2.06 25.45 14.51
C ASP A 81 -1.27 24.33 13.82
N VAL A 82 -0.18 23.87 14.45
CA VAL A 82 0.60 22.73 13.92
C VAL A 82 -0.26 21.46 13.88
N ARG A 83 -1.00 21.18 14.97
CA ARG A 83 -1.87 20.00 15.07
C ARG A 83 -2.94 19.98 13.98
N ASN A 84 -3.62 21.11 13.78
CA ASN A 84 -4.77 21.19 12.91
C ASN A 84 -4.40 21.27 11.42
N ASN A 85 -3.25 21.88 11.09
CA ASN A 85 -2.91 22.18 9.70
C ASN A 85 -1.80 21.30 9.08
N TYR A 86 -0.94 20.70 9.90
CA TYR A 86 0.26 20.00 9.42
C TYR A 86 0.28 18.50 9.71
N ILE A 87 -0.28 18.04 10.84
CA ILE A 87 -0.14 16.63 11.26
C ILE A 87 -0.70 15.66 10.22
N ASP A 88 -1.90 15.92 9.68
CA ASP A 88 -2.50 15.03 8.68
C ASP A 88 -1.70 14.99 7.37
N LYS A 89 -1.10 16.12 6.97
CA LYS A 89 -0.23 16.21 5.79
C LYS A 89 1.08 15.47 6.00
N ILE A 90 1.70 15.61 7.16
CA ILE A 90 2.92 14.89 7.53
C ILE A 90 2.66 13.40 7.65
N ASP A 91 1.53 12.98 8.23
CA ASP A 91 1.14 11.57 8.27
C ASP A 91 0.90 11.02 6.88
N ALA A 92 0.28 11.81 5.99
CA ALA A 92 0.16 11.42 4.59
C ALA A 92 1.51 11.28 3.89
N PHE A 93 2.43 12.22 4.12
CA PHE A 93 3.78 12.14 3.57
C PHE A 93 4.51 10.89 4.10
N ASN A 94 4.37 10.60 5.40
CA ASN A 94 4.94 9.41 6.02
C ASN A 94 4.33 8.11 5.47
N ASP A 95 3.05 8.09 5.07
CA ASP A 95 2.47 6.92 4.38
C ASP A 95 3.18 6.69 3.03
N ILE A 96 3.43 7.74 2.25
CA ILE A 96 4.19 7.62 0.99
C ILE A 96 5.63 7.18 1.24
N LEU A 97 6.30 7.76 2.23
CA LEU A 97 7.64 7.30 2.64
C LEU A 97 7.61 5.84 3.08
N SER A 98 6.57 5.41 3.79
CA SER A 98 6.43 4.02 4.21
C SER A 98 6.30 3.07 3.03
N PHE A 99 5.59 3.52 1.99
CA PHE A 99 5.37 2.74 0.78
C PHE A 99 6.66 2.55 -0.03
N ILE A 100 7.40 3.63 -0.29
CA ILE A 100 8.64 3.56 -1.09
C ILE A 100 9.78 2.87 -0.34
N ASN A 101 9.84 2.98 0.99
CA ASN A 101 10.88 2.35 1.80
C ASN A 101 10.60 0.88 2.12
N SER A 102 9.40 0.37 1.81
CA SER A 102 8.92 -0.96 2.20
C SER A 102 8.95 -1.22 3.72
N ASN A 103 9.02 -0.14 4.52
CA ASN A 103 9.07 -0.17 5.98
C ASN A 103 8.23 0.98 6.53
N LYS A 104 7.49 0.74 7.62
CA LYS A 104 6.61 1.77 8.19
C LYS A 104 7.43 2.96 8.71
N VAL A 105 7.09 4.15 8.26
CA VAL A 105 7.65 5.43 8.70
C VAL A 105 6.62 6.14 9.58
N VAL A 106 7.02 6.58 10.77
CA VAL A 106 6.14 7.26 11.72
C VAL A 106 6.83 8.46 12.36
N CYS A 107 6.08 9.55 12.54
CA CYS A 107 6.53 10.71 13.33
C CYS A 107 6.21 10.47 14.81
N ARG A 108 7.23 10.39 15.68
CA ARG A 108 7.04 10.08 17.11
C ARG A 108 6.77 11.32 17.96
N TYR A 109 7.42 12.42 17.62
CA TYR A 109 7.28 13.71 18.27
C TYR A 109 7.71 14.78 17.30
N TRP A 110 7.35 16.02 17.59
CA TRP A 110 7.76 17.17 16.82
C TRP A 110 8.12 18.32 17.74
N LYS A 111 8.92 19.24 17.20
CA LYS A 111 9.33 20.48 17.86
C LYS A 111 8.83 21.67 17.09
N LEU A 112 8.41 22.70 17.80
CA LEU A 112 8.12 24.02 17.25
C LEU A 112 9.07 25.01 17.90
N LYS A 113 9.90 25.63 17.07
CA LYS A 113 10.71 26.78 17.45
C LYS A 113 9.98 28.02 16.93
N SER A 114 9.51 28.87 17.84
CA SER A 114 8.90 30.16 17.51
C SER A 114 9.53 31.26 18.34
N ASN A 115 9.12 32.51 18.12
CA ASN A 115 9.57 33.64 18.94
C ASN A 115 9.18 33.47 20.42
N ASN A 116 8.15 32.68 20.70
CA ASN A 116 7.62 32.44 22.05
C ASN A 116 8.31 31.25 22.76
N GLY A 117 9.34 30.65 22.15
CA GLY A 117 10.11 29.57 22.75
C GLY A 117 10.18 28.29 21.89
N VAL A 118 10.68 27.21 22.50
CA VAL A 118 10.82 25.90 21.87
C VAL A 118 9.92 24.90 22.59
N TYR A 119 8.97 24.35 21.86
CA TYR A 119 7.99 23.38 22.37
C TYR A 119 8.28 22.01 21.79
N THR A 120 8.25 20.96 22.62
CA THR A 120 8.36 19.56 22.17
C THR A 120 7.05 18.84 22.48
N VAL A 121 6.43 18.24 21.47
CA VAL A 121 5.14 17.56 21.59
C VAL A 121 5.29 16.10 21.19
N PHE A 122 5.04 15.20 22.14
CA PHE A 122 5.10 13.76 21.94
C PHE A 122 3.75 13.21 21.46
N ARG A 123 3.78 12.31 20.49
CA ARG A 123 2.59 11.63 19.98
C ARG A 123 2.43 10.28 20.69
N CYS A 124 1.70 10.29 21.80
CA CYS A 124 1.40 9.08 22.57
C CYS A 124 0.69 8.05 21.67
N ARG A 125 1.03 6.76 21.82
CA ARG A 125 0.50 5.58 21.07
C ARG A 125 1.19 5.21 19.75
N ILE A 126 2.25 5.90 19.34
CA ILE A 126 3.05 5.48 18.18
C ILE A 126 4.20 4.58 18.64
N LYS A 127 4.11 3.28 18.33
CA LYS A 127 5.19 2.31 18.56
C LYS A 127 6.27 2.43 17.49
N ASN A 128 7.51 2.08 17.85
CA ASN A 128 8.55 1.95 16.85
C ASN A 128 8.20 0.81 15.89
N PRO A 129 8.33 1.03 14.58
CA PRO A 129 8.24 -0.07 13.63
C PRO A 129 9.37 -1.06 13.93
N ILE A 130 9.05 -2.35 13.82
CA ILE A 130 10.08 -3.39 13.80
C ILE A 130 10.74 -3.29 12.42
N LYS A 131 12.03 -2.98 12.40
CA LYS A 131 12.79 -2.91 11.14
C LYS A 131 12.92 -4.29 10.54
N ASP A 132 12.53 -4.42 9.28
CA ASP A 132 12.87 -5.59 8.47
C ASP A 132 14.01 -5.19 7.52
N ASN A 133 15.23 -5.56 7.90
CA ASN A 133 16.44 -5.25 7.13
C ASN A 133 16.52 -6.03 5.79
N LYS A 134 15.58 -6.96 5.54
CA LYS A 134 15.58 -7.76 4.31
C LYS A 134 14.75 -7.13 3.18
N LYS A 135 13.91 -6.13 3.47
CA LYS A 135 13.04 -5.53 2.46
C LYS A 135 13.80 -4.51 1.62
N GLU A 136 13.82 -4.77 0.31
CA GLU A 136 14.32 -3.83 -0.68
C GLU A 136 13.38 -2.63 -0.83
N HIS A 137 13.96 -1.48 -1.16
CA HIS A 137 13.18 -0.28 -1.49
C HIS A 137 12.42 -0.49 -2.80
N LEU A 138 11.20 0.04 -2.87
CA LEU A 138 10.34 -0.12 -4.04
C LEU A 138 10.95 0.50 -5.30
N MET A 139 11.67 1.61 -5.14
CA MET A 139 12.23 2.41 -6.23
C MET A 139 13.66 2.81 -5.90
N MET A 140 14.45 3.10 -6.95
CA MET A 140 15.79 3.65 -6.77
C MET A 140 15.74 5.09 -6.20
N PRO A 141 16.75 5.53 -5.43
CA PRO A 141 16.74 6.87 -4.81
C PRO A 141 16.46 8.02 -5.78
N LEU A 142 17.02 7.97 -6.99
CA LEU A 142 16.83 9.00 -8.01
C LEU A 142 15.38 9.07 -8.51
N GLN A 143 14.76 7.92 -8.77
CA GLN A 143 13.35 7.85 -9.20
C GLN A 143 12.43 8.28 -8.06
N ALA A 144 12.71 7.83 -6.83
CA ALA A 144 11.96 8.25 -5.65
C ALA A 144 12.02 9.77 -5.48
N LYS A 145 13.21 10.40 -5.60
CA LYS A 145 13.36 11.86 -5.53
C LYS A 145 12.59 12.59 -6.63
N LYS A 146 12.55 12.04 -7.85
CA LYS A 146 11.82 12.63 -8.98
C LYS A 146 10.30 12.56 -8.79
N ASN A 147 9.80 11.48 -8.20
CA ASN A 147 8.36 11.17 -8.16
C ASN A 147 7.68 11.57 -6.84
N ILE A 148 8.43 11.74 -5.74
CA ILE A 148 7.88 11.93 -4.38
C ILE A 148 6.89 13.09 -4.27
N GLU A 149 7.17 14.23 -4.91
CA GLU A 149 6.28 15.41 -4.87
C GLU A 149 4.95 15.11 -5.57
N ASN A 150 5.00 14.52 -6.76
CA ASN A 150 3.80 14.14 -7.50
C ASN A 150 2.98 13.08 -6.73
N MET A 151 3.63 12.06 -6.18
CA MET A 151 2.98 11.03 -5.35
C MET A 151 2.28 11.66 -4.16
N PHE A 152 2.93 12.60 -3.48
CA PHE A 152 2.39 13.26 -2.31
C PHE A 152 1.14 14.08 -2.64
N HIS A 153 1.18 14.92 -3.66
CA HIS A 153 0.04 15.74 -4.05
C HIS A 153 -1.12 14.92 -4.63
N THR A 154 -0.80 13.88 -5.41
CA THR A 154 -1.80 12.92 -5.90
C THR A 154 -2.48 12.20 -4.74
N TYR A 155 -1.70 11.75 -3.75
CA TYR A 155 -2.25 11.08 -2.57
C TYR A 155 -3.16 11.98 -1.72
N LEU A 156 -2.76 13.24 -1.49
CA LEU A 156 -3.56 14.19 -0.71
C LEU A 156 -4.91 14.49 -1.37
N SER A 157 -4.95 14.55 -2.69
CA SER A 157 -6.17 14.83 -3.47
C SER A 157 -6.97 13.57 -3.83
N SER A 158 -6.44 12.38 -3.59
CA SER A 158 -7.03 11.12 -4.03
C SER A 158 -8.28 10.74 -3.23
N HIS A 159 -9.35 10.40 -3.95
CA HIS A 159 -10.53 9.75 -3.35
C HIS A 159 -10.20 8.39 -2.73
N TYR A 160 -9.10 7.76 -3.14
CA TYR A 160 -8.65 6.47 -2.63
C TYR A 160 -7.75 6.58 -1.40
N ARG A 161 -7.49 7.80 -0.87
CA ARG A 161 -6.51 8.06 0.18
C ARG A 161 -6.60 7.09 1.37
N GLN A 162 -7.80 6.84 1.88
CA GLN A 162 -7.98 5.94 3.02
C GLN A 162 -7.68 4.47 2.65
N ASN A 163 -8.08 4.00 1.46
CA ASN A 163 -7.80 2.64 1.01
C ASN A 163 -6.31 2.44 0.73
N ILE A 164 -5.66 3.44 0.12
CA ILE A 164 -4.20 3.44 -0.09
C ILE A 164 -3.48 3.37 1.27
N ARG A 165 -3.88 4.18 2.26
CA ARG A 165 -3.31 4.14 3.62
C ARG A 165 -3.40 2.74 4.23
N LEU A 166 -4.58 2.11 4.16
CA LEU A 166 -4.79 0.77 4.69
C LEU A 166 -3.93 -0.26 3.96
N ALA A 167 -3.88 -0.19 2.63
CA ALA A 167 -3.07 -1.08 1.81
C ALA A 167 -1.57 -0.95 2.12
N ILE A 168 -1.04 0.27 2.26
CA ILE A 168 0.35 0.53 2.66
C ILE A 168 0.65 -0.06 4.04
N ASN A 169 -0.29 0.03 4.98
CA ASN A 169 -0.12 -0.57 6.31
C ASN A 169 -0.05 -2.09 6.26
N VAL A 170 -0.86 -2.74 5.41
CA VAL A 170 -0.82 -4.19 5.20
C VAL A 170 0.50 -4.63 4.56
N LEU A 171 0.96 -3.91 3.52
CA LEU A 171 2.24 -4.19 2.85
C LEU A 171 3.43 -4.11 3.81
N ASN A 172 3.39 -3.16 4.74
CA ASN A 172 4.45 -2.90 5.72
C ASN A 172 4.34 -3.72 7.01
N ALA A 173 3.31 -4.54 7.17
CA ALA A 173 3.18 -5.39 8.34
C ALA A 173 4.29 -6.47 8.34
N SER A 174 5.07 -6.55 9.43
CA SER A 174 6.22 -7.45 9.58
C SER A 174 5.90 -8.77 10.29
N THR A 175 4.72 -8.90 10.90
CA THR A 175 4.35 -10.07 11.73
C THR A 175 2.89 -10.44 11.51
N GLN A 176 2.63 -11.29 10.53
CA GLN A 176 1.29 -11.84 10.27
C GLN A 176 1.40 -13.30 9.85
N TYR A 177 0.49 -14.14 10.33
CA TYR A 177 0.29 -15.48 9.79
C TYR A 177 -0.04 -15.38 8.30
N LEU A 178 0.44 -16.34 7.51
CA LEU A 178 0.40 -16.29 6.05
C LEU A 178 -1.04 -16.11 5.53
N GLU A 179 -1.98 -16.88 6.07
CA GLU A 179 -3.39 -16.81 5.71
C GLU A 179 -3.99 -15.45 6.05
N SER A 180 -3.69 -14.92 7.25
CA SER A 180 -4.16 -13.61 7.67
C SER A 180 -3.62 -12.49 6.78
N ARG A 181 -2.33 -12.57 6.43
CA ARG A 181 -1.69 -11.64 5.48
C ARG A 181 -2.37 -11.71 4.11
N TYR A 182 -2.61 -12.93 3.61
CA TYR A 182 -3.29 -13.15 2.34
C TYR A 182 -4.67 -12.49 2.30
N LEU A 183 -5.48 -12.70 3.34
CA LEU A 183 -6.82 -12.11 3.44
C LEU A 183 -6.77 -10.58 3.52
N LEU A 184 -5.84 -10.01 4.29
CA LEU A 184 -5.70 -8.56 4.42
C LEU A 184 -5.24 -7.90 3.11
N LEU A 185 -4.34 -8.54 2.37
CA LEU A 185 -3.93 -8.08 1.05
C LEU A 185 -5.11 -8.11 0.07
N PHE A 186 -5.87 -9.21 0.04
CA PHE A 186 -7.02 -9.36 -0.86
C PHE A 186 -8.13 -8.36 -0.51
N GLN A 187 -8.40 -8.17 0.79
CA GLN A 187 -9.36 -7.18 1.26
C GLN A 187 -8.95 -5.75 0.89
N SER A 188 -7.65 -5.43 0.99
CA SER A 188 -7.13 -4.12 0.60
C SER A 188 -7.31 -3.88 -0.90
N PHE A 189 -7.01 -4.90 -1.72
CA PHE A 189 -7.26 -4.89 -3.16
C PHE A 189 -8.75 -4.69 -3.47
N GLU A 190 -9.62 -5.52 -2.88
CA GLU A 190 -11.08 -5.46 -3.07
C GLU A 190 -11.65 -4.09 -2.69
N SER A 191 -11.19 -3.52 -1.57
CA SER A 191 -11.66 -2.21 -1.10
C SER A 191 -11.36 -1.08 -2.10
N ILE A 192 -10.19 -1.14 -2.75
CA ILE A 192 -9.85 -0.16 -3.79
C ILE A 192 -10.75 -0.34 -5.02
N ILE A 193 -10.96 -1.57 -5.48
CA ILE A 193 -11.86 -1.85 -6.62
C ILE A 193 -13.30 -1.45 -6.31
N LEU A 194 -13.81 -1.70 -5.09
CA LEU A 194 -15.14 -1.27 -4.68
C LEU A 194 -15.27 0.26 -4.70
N THR A 195 -14.26 0.98 -4.21
CA THR A 195 -14.24 2.45 -4.25
C THR A 195 -14.25 2.98 -5.68
N HIS A 196 -13.57 2.28 -6.60
CA HIS A 196 -13.63 2.62 -8.03
C HIS A 196 -15.03 2.45 -8.62
N LYS A 197 -15.72 1.34 -8.30
CA LYS A 197 -17.10 1.11 -8.73
C LYS A 197 -18.07 2.18 -8.21
N GLU A 198 -17.90 2.58 -6.96
CA GLU A 198 -18.71 3.64 -6.35
C GLU A 198 -18.47 4.98 -7.05
N LYS A 199 -17.20 5.35 -7.27
CA LYS A 199 -16.82 6.59 -7.95
C LYS A 199 -17.35 6.66 -9.38
N ASN A 200 -17.26 5.58 -10.13
CA ASN A 200 -17.68 5.53 -11.53
C ASN A 200 -19.17 5.21 -11.72
N ASN A 201 -19.94 5.04 -10.63
CA ASN A 201 -21.32 4.59 -10.64
C ASN A 201 -21.55 3.25 -11.36
N THR A 202 -20.51 2.41 -11.45
CA THR A 202 -20.53 1.06 -12.07
C THR A 202 -20.80 -0.02 -11.02
N THR A 203 -21.63 0.28 -10.02
CA THR A 203 -22.05 -0.72 -9.03
C THR A 203 -23.05 -1.71 -9.64
N PHE A 204 -23.90 -1.22 -10.53
CA PHE A 204 -25.01 -1.97 -11.14
C PHE A 204 -24.91 -2.02 -12.66
N ILE A 205 -25.40 -3.11 -13.26
CA ILE A 205 -25.40 -3.34 -14.71
C ILE A 205 -26.52 -2.53 -15.37
N LEU A 206 -27.72 -2.56 -14.80
CA LEU A 206 -28.91 -1.86 -15.28
C LEU A 206 -29.38 -0.83 -14.26
N CYS A 207 -30.08 0.20 -14.73
CA CYS A 207 -30.74 1.14 -13.82
C CYS A 207 -31.89 0.47 -13.05
N GLU A 208 -32.34 1.09 -11.95
CA GLU A 208 -33.29 0.46 -11.03
C GLU A 208 -34.64 0.11 -11.68
N SER A 209 -35.15 0.97 -12.57
CA SER A 209 -36.43 0.75 -13.25
C SER A 209 -36.38 -0.44 -14.22
N GLU A 210 -35.32 -0.52 -15.03
CA GLU A 210 -35.08 -1.63 -15.95
C GLU A 210 -34.89 -2.94 -15.19
N PHE A 211 -34.05 -2.93 -14.16
CA PHE A 211 -33.80 -4.13 -13.37
C PHE A 211 -35.05 -4.60 -12.61
N LYS A 212 -35.89 -3.67 -12.11
CA LYS A 212 -37.16 -4.03 -11.48
C LYS A 212 -38.09 -4.76 -12.45
N SER A 213 -38.17 -4.33 -13.70
CA SER A 213 -38.95 -4.99 -14.74
C SER A 213 -38.42 -6.40 -15.06
N LEU A 214 -37.09 -6.52 -15.25
CA LEU A 214 -36.43 -7.81 -15.48
C LEU A 214 -36.65 -8.78 -14.31
N LYS A 215 -36.44 -8.30 -13.08
CA LYS A 215 -36.61 -9.09 -11.85
C LYS A 215 -38.04 -9.63 -11.74
N GLN A 216 -39.06 -8.80 -11.97
CA GLN A 216 -40.46 -9.25 -11.95
C GLN A 216 -40.73 -10.33 -12.99
N THR A 217 -40.14 -10.20 -14.17
CA THR A 217 -40.26 -11.20 -15.25
C THR A 217 -39.66 -12.54 -14.80
N ILE A 218 -38.46 -12.53 -14.23
CA ILE A 218 -37.80 -13.74 -13.71
C ILE A 218 -38.61 -14.35 -12.55
N GLU A 219 -39.12 -13.54 -11.62
CA GLU A 219 -39.93 -14.03 -10.48
C GLU A 219 -41.22 -14.72 -10.90
N ARG A 220 -41.83 -14.29 -12.02
CA ARG A 220 -43.01 -14.94 -12.61
C ARG A 220 -42.68 -16.29 -13.22
N VAL A 221 -41.48 -16.48 -13.77
CA VAL A 221 -41.02 -17.77 -14.33
C VAL A 221 -40.70 -18.78 -13.22
N ILE A 222 -40.20 -18.32 -12.08
CA ILE A 222 -39.87 -19.18 -10.93
C ILE A 222 -41.17 -19.54 -10.16
N THR A 223 -41.95 -20.46 -10.73
CA THR A 223 -43.20 -20.99 -10.17
C THR A 223 -43.00 -22.32 -9.44
N LYS A 224 -44.08 -22.82 -8.83
CA LYS A 224 -44.13 -24.17 -8.22
C LYS A 224 -43.91 -25.30 -9.23
N ASP A 225 -44.25 -25.05 -10.50
CA ASP A 225 -44.17 -26.06 -11.55
C ASP A 225 -42.73 -26.22 -12.05
N VAL A 226 -41.92 -25.14 -11.97
CA VAL A 226 -40.48 -25.18 -12.25
C VAL A 226 -39.68 -25.68 -11.05
N ILE A 227 -39.98 -25.17 -9.84
CA ILE A 227 -39.28 -25.52 -8.60
C ILE A 227 -40.30 -25.91 -7.53
N LYS A 228 -40.44 -27.22 -7.32
CA LYS A 228 -41.40 -27.81 -6.39
C LYS A 228 -41.17 -27.35 -4.96
N ASP A 229 -39.94 -27.44 -4.46
CA ASP A 229 -39.60 -27.00 -3.10
C ASP A 229 -39.73 -25.48 -2.94
N SER A 230 -40.63 -25.07 -2.04
CA SER A 230 -40.88 -23.66 -1.73
C SER A 230 -39.65 -22.98 -1.12
N THR A 231 -38.87 -23.71 -0.35
CA THR A 231 -37.72 -23.19 0.39
C THR A 231 -36.60 -22.79 -0.58
N THR A 232 -36.26 -23.69 -1.50
CA THR A 232 -35.29 -23.47 -2.59
C THR A 232 -35.75 -22.36 -3.52
N ARG A 233 -37.05 -22.32 -3.87
CA ARG A 233 -37.63 -21.24 -4.67
C ARG A 233 -37.47 -19.86 -3.99
N GLY A 234 -37.69 -19.78 -2.68
CA GLY A 234 -37.43 -18.57 -1.89
C GLY A 234 -35.96 -18.15 -1.92
N LYS A 235 -35.04 -19.10 -1.71
CA LYS A 235 -33.58 -18.85 -1.77
C LYS A 235 -33.14 -18.28 -3.12
N ILE A 236 -33.65 -18.81 -4.23
CA ILE A 236 -33.32 -18.34 -5.59
C ILE A 236 -33.87 -16.92 -5.80
N LYS A 237 -35.13 -16.67 -5.45
CA LYS A 237 -35.73 -15.33 -5.58
C LYS A 237 -34.96 -14.27 -4.79
N ASN A 238 -34.45 -14.63 -3.60
CA ASN A 238 -33.62 -13.74 -2.80
C ASN A 238 -32.28 -13.40 -3.48
N LYS A 239 -31.70 -14.32 -4.25
CA LYS A 239 -30.45 -14.10 -4.99
C LYS A 239 -30.60 -13.25 -6.25
N LEU A 240 -31.82 -13.03 -6.74
CA LEU A 240 -32.03 -12.27 -7.98
C LEU A 240 -31.41 -10.87 -7.93
N ARG A 241 -31.40 -10.20 -6.78
CA ARG A 241 -30.79 -8.87 -6.63
C ARG A 241 -29.30 -8.83 -6.99
N GLU A 242 -28.60 -9.96 -6.83
CA GLU A 242 -27.17 -10.06 -7.18
C GLU A 242 -26.96 -10.07 -8.69
N LEU A 243 -27.97 -10.43 -9.50
CA LEU A 243 -27.86 -10.44 -10.95
C LEU A 243 -27.62 -9.06 -11.55
N ASN A 244 -27.99 -7.99 -10.84
CA ASN A 244 -27.74 -6.63 -11.32
C ASN A 244 -26.38 -6.08 -10.86
N ARG A 245 -25.63 -6.79 -10.03
CA ARG A 245 -24.37 -6.27 -9.50
C ARG A 245 -23.24 -6.62 -10.45
N ILE A 246 -22.44 -5.62 -10.79
CA ILE A 246 -21.18 -5.86 -11.53
C ILE A 246 -20.27 -6.72 -10.65
N SER A 247 -19.74 -7.81 -11.22
CA SER A 247 -18.90 -8.74 -10.46
C SER A 247 -17.56 -8.09 -10.09
N LEU A 248 -16.88 -8.60 -9.07
CA LEU A 248 -15.52 -8.14 -8.73
C LEU A 248 -14.56 -8.36 -9.90
N LYS A 249 -14.76 -9.44 -10.67
CA LYS A 249 -13.95 -9.77 -11.85
C LYS A 249 -14.07 -8.71 -12.92
N ASP A 250 -15.29 -8.35 -13.30
CA ASP A 250 -15.54 -7.37 -14.36
C ASP A 250 -15.01 -5.99 -13.96
N ALA A 251 -15.30 -5.56 -12.72
CA ALA A 251 -14.80 -4.28 -12.20
C ALA A 251 -13.28 -4.23 -12.12
N THR A 252 -12.63 -5.35 -11.79
CA THR A 252 -11.16 -5.44 -11.78
C THR A 252 -10.61 -5.32 -13.20
N GLN A 253 -11.20 -6.01 -14.17
CA GLN A 253 -10.75 -5.96 -15.57
C GLN A 253 -10.92 -4.55 -16.15
N GLU A 254 -12.04 -3.89 -15.85
CA GLU A 254 -12.27 -2.49 -16.21
C GLU A 254 -11.20 -1.57 -15.61
N PHE A 255 -10.96 -1.68 -14.29
CA PHE A 255 -9.95 -0.90 -13.59
C PHE A 255 -8.55 -1.09 -14.21
N LEU A 256 -8.10 -2.33 -14.35
CA LEU A 256 -6.76 -2.64 -14.88
C LEU A 256 -6.58 -2.10 -16.30
N LYS A 257 -7.64 -2.16 -17.12
CA LYS A 257 -7.63 -1.64 -18.49
C LYS A 257 -7.62 -0.12 -18.53
N GLU A 258 -8.44 0.55 -17.74
CA GLU A 258 -8.48 2.02 -17.63
C GLU A 258 -7.12 2.58 -17.21
N HIS A 259 -6.47 1.89 -16.28
CA HIS A 259 -5.21 2.31 -15.68
C HIS A 259 -3.96 1.72 -16.35
N LEU A 260 -4.12 0.97 -17.45
CA LEU A 260 -3.03 0.32 -18.19
C LEU A 260 -2.07 -0.49 -17.29
N ILE A 261 -2.62 -1.18 -16.30
CA ILE A 261 -1.83 -2.02 -15.38
C ILE A 261 -1.60 -3.38 -16.04
N HIS A 262 -0.35 -3.71 -16.31
CA HIS A 262 0.05 -5.00 -16.85
C HIS A 262 0.09 -6.06 -15.74
N THR A 263 -0.46 -7.24 -16.00
CA THR A 263 -0.57 -8.34 -15.03
C THR A 263 -0.39 -9.72 -15.65
N HIS A 264 0.06 -9.80 -16.91
CA HIS A 264 0.23 -11.07 -17.63
C HIS A 264 1.39 -11.91 -17.09
N ASP A 265 2.33 -11.27 -16.40
CA ASP A 265 3.46 -11.89 -15.71
C ASP A 265 3.11 -12.43 -14.31
N LEU A 266 1.87 -12.22 -13.84
CA LEU A 266 1.42 -12.57 -12.50
C LEU A 266 0.44 -13.74 -12.51
N TRP A 267 0.32 -14.41 -11.36
CA TRP A 267 -0.74 -15.38 -11.10
C TRP A 267 -2.11 -14.69 -11.29
N PRO A 268 -3.01 -15.22 -12.15
CA PRO A 268 -4.30 -14.61 -12.40
C PRO A 268 -5.16 -14.42 -11.14
N LEU A 269 -5.78 -13.25 -11.00
CA LEU A 269 -6.66 -12.93 -9.87
C LEU A 269 -7.88 -13.85 -9.79
N PHE A 270 -8.42 -14.26 -10.93
CA PHE A 270 -9.64 -15.07 -11.01
C PHE A 270 -9.35 -16.39 -11.73
N ASN A 271 -10.18 -17.42 -11.48
CA ASN A 271 -10.04 -18.71 -12.15
C ASN A 271 -10.10 -18.59 -13.67
N GLU A 272 -9.22 -19.35 -14.33
CA GLU A 272 -9.13 -19.52 -15.77
C GLU A 272 -8.95 -21.01 -16.07
N SER A 273 -9.80 -21.57 -16.93
CA SER A 273 -9.66 -22.94 -17.47
C SER A 273 -9.37 -23.99 -16.39
N ASP A 274 -10.19 -24.02 -15.33
CA ASP A 274 -10.12 -24.95 -14.20
C ASP A 274 -8.83 -24.88 -13.36
N LYS A 275 -8.10 -23.75 -13.41
CA LYS A 275 -6.93 -23.48 -12.58
C LYS A 275 -7.23 -22.37 -11.57
N LEU A 276 -6.88 -22.60 -10.31
CA LEU A 276 -7.15 -21.64 -9.22
C LEU A 276 -6.60 -20.25 -9.53
N GLY A 277 -7.44 -19.22 -9.38
CA GLY A 277 -7.01 -17.84 -9.26
C GLY A 277 -6.79 -17.46 -7.80
N LEU A 278 -6.26 -16.25 -7.59
CA LEU A 278 -6.03 -15.72 -6.23
C LEU A 278 -7.36 -15.55 -5.46
N SER A 279 -8.45 -15.23 -6.14
CA SER A 279 -9.78 -15.08 -5.52
C SER A 279 -10.32 -16.40 -4.97
N GLU A 280 -10.01 -17.52 -5.63
CA GLU A 280 -10.41 -18.85 -5.19
C GLU A 280 -9.61 -19.26 -3.95
N ILE A 281 -8.32 -18.97 -3.91
CA ILE A 281 -7.49 -19.18 -2.71
C ILE A 281 -8.07 -18.39 -1.51
N ARG A 282 -8.48 -17.13 -1.72
CA ARG A 282 -9.16 -16.33 -0.68
C ARG A 282 -10.42 -17.02 -0.16
N ASN A 283 -11.25 -17.58 -1.05
CA ASN A 283 -12.47 -18.27 -0.64
C ASN A 283 -12.15 -19.54 0.17
N ILE A 284 -11.14 -20.30 -0.25
CA ILE A 284 -10.67 -21.51 0.44
C ILE A 284 -10.21 -21.19 1.86
N ILE A 285 -9.39 -20.13 2.02
CA ILE A 285 -8.90 -19.68 3.33
C ILE A 285 -10.04 -19.20 4.22
N ILE A 286 -10.98 -18.40 3.70
CA ILE A 286 -12.12 -17.89 4.48
C ILE A 286 -13.06 -18.99 4.96
N HIS A 287 -13.24 -20.03 4.15
CA HIS A 287 -14.07 -21.16 4.50
C HIS A 287 -13.35 -22.17 5.40
N GLY A 288 -12.09 -21.90 5.81
CA GLY A 288 -11.34 -22.72 6.75
C GLY A 288 -10.95 -24.09 6.20
N VAL A 289 -10.83 -24.22 4.88
CA VAL A 289 -10.37 -25.45 4.25
C VAL A 289 -8.92 -25.71 4.68
N ILE A 290 -8.64 -26.93 5.15
CA ILE A 290 -7.31 -27.30 5.62
C ILE A 290 -6.39 -27.40 4.40
N ILE A 291 -5.40 -26.51 4.33
CA ILE A 291 -4.38 -26.54 3.29
C ILE A 291 -3.24 -27.46 3.79
N PRO A 292 -2.89 -28.52 3.03
CA PRO A 292 -1.78 -29.39 3.39
C PRO A 292 -0.47 -28.60 3.59
N SER A 293 0.33 -28.99 4.59
CA SER A 293 1.57 -28.26 4.95
C SER A 293 2.58 -28.17 3.80
N ASN A 294 2.63 -29.18 2.94
CA ASN A 294 3.45 -29.19 1.72
C ASN A 294 3.00 -28.18 0.65
N ASN A 295 1.82 -27.58 0.79
CA ASN A 295 1.29 -26.55 -0.10
C ASN A 295 1.41 -25.12 0.46
N LEU A 296 1.95 -24.94 1.67
CA LEU A 296 2.11 -23.60 2.27
C LEU A 296 3.01 -22.69 1.43
N ILE A 297 4.04 -23.25 0.78
CA ILE A 297 4.89 -22.49 -0.14
C ILE A 297 4.09 -21.94 -1.33
N ASN A 298 3.10 -22.70 -1.85
CA ASN A 298 2.25 -22.25 -2.94
C ASN A 298 1.39 -21.04 -2.52
N ILE A 299 0.93 -21.03 -1.26
CA ILE A 299 0.20 -19.89 -0.68
C ILE A 299 1.12 -18.70 -0.44
N ALA A 300 2.37 -18.93 -0.02
CA ALA A 300 3.36 -17.87 0.11
C ALA A 300 3.65 -17.20 -1.24
N VAL A 301 3.84 -17.99 -2.30
CA VAL A 301 3.99 -17.47 -3.67
C VAL A 301 2.76 -16.69 -4.10
N ALA A 302 1.55 -17.22 -3.89
CA ALA A 302 0.31 -16.50 -4.19
C ALA A 302 0.19 -15.17 -3.41
N CYS A 303 0.70 -15.12 -2.17
CA CYS A 303 0.73 -13.91 -1.35
C CYS A 303 1.69 -12.84 -1.90
N GLU A 304 2.84 -13.24 -2.44
CA GLU A 304 3.77 -12.33 -3.12
C GLU A 304 3.18 -11.77 -4.42
N HIS A 305 2.50 -12.60 -5.21
CA HIS A 305 1.77 -12.13 -6.40
C HIS A 305 0.72 -11.09 -6.05
N LEU A 306 -0.06 -11.32 -4.99
CA LEU A 306 -1.06 -10.36 -4.52
C LEU A 306 -0.43 -9.07 -3.96
N THR A 307 0.75 -9.17 -3.34
CA THR A 307 1.56 -8.02 -2.91
C THR A 307 1.96 -7.16 -4.11
N ILE A 308 2.35 -7.78 -5.22
CA ILE A 308 2.71 -7.08 -6.45
C ILE A 308 1.48 -6.42 -7.09
N TYR A 309 0.34 -7.13 -7.20
CA TYR A 309 -0.92 -6.53 -7.67
C TYR A 309 -1.26 -5.27 -6.89
N LEU A 310 -1.27 -5.35 -5.56
CA LEU A 310 -1.63 -4.23 -4.70
C LEU A 310 -0.64 -3.08 -4.84
N THR A 311 0.66 -3.38 -4.98
CA THR A 311 1.69 -2.36 -5.14
C THR A 311 1.59 -1.64 -6.48
N ARG A 312 1.43 -2.38 -7.59
CA ARG A 312 1.20 -1.79 -8.93
C ARG A 312 -0.04 -0.89 -8.94
N LEU A 313 -1.09 -1.32 -8.23
CA LEU A 313 -2.34 -0.59 -8.12
C LEU A 313 -2.18 0.72 -7.34
N ILE A 314 -1.48 0.70 -6.20
CA ILE A 314 -1.16 1.91 -5.44
C ILE A 314 -0.27 2.85 -6.26
N LEU A 315 0.78 2.35 -6.92
CA LEU A 315 1.67 3.17 -7.76
C LEU A 315 0.89 3.91 -8.84
N CYS A 316 -0.01 3.21 -9.54
CA CYS A 316 -0.85 3.83 -10.55
C CYS A 316 -1.75 4.92 -9.96
N LEU A 317 -2.40 4.66 -8.82
CA LEU A 317 -3.24 5.64 -8.12
C LEU A 317 -2.45 6.84 -7.57
N LEU A 318 -1.14 6.70 -7.39
CA LEU A 318 -0.22 7.78 -7.01
C LEU A 318 0.41 8.48 -8.22
N GLY A 319 0.00 8.13 -9.44
CA GLY A 319 0.52 8.73 -10.67
C GLY A 319 1.94 8.28 -11.01
N CYS A 320 2.37 7.11 -10.55
CA CYS A 320 3.68 6.54 -10.83
C CYS A 320 3.59 5.31 -11.72
N ASP A 321 4.54 5.21 -12.64
CA ASP A 321 4.68 4.04 -13.49
C ASP A 321 5.35 2.90 -12.73
N HIS A 322 4.68 1.76 -12.63
CA HIS A 322 5.20 0.57 -11.97
C HIS A 322 6.44 0.00 -12.67
N ARG A 323 6.67 0.33 -13.95
CA ARG A 323 7.86 -0.10 -14.70
C ARG A 323 9.16 0.50 -14.15
N GLU A 324 9.08 1.60 -13.40
CA GLU A 324 10.22 2.23 -12.74
C GLU A 324 10.55 1.61 -11.36
N THR A 325 10.02 0.42 -11.05
CA THR A 325 10.11 -0.17 -9.69
C THR A 325 10.67 -1.58 -9.71
N ILE A 326 11.01 -2.12 -8.54
CA ILE A 326 11.39 -3.54 -8.37
C ILE A 326 10.27 -4.54 -8.74
N TYR A 327 9.05 -4.05 -8.97
CA TYR A 327 7.91 -4.86 -9.39
C TYR A 327 7.54 -4.64 -10.86
N SER A 328 8.47 -4.12 -11.67
CA SER A 328 8.36 -4.19 -13.12
C SER A 328 8.53 -5.62 -13.62
N GLU A 329 7.90 -5.96 -14.74
CA GLU A 329 8.07 -7.27 -15.37
C GLU A 329 9.56 -7.59 -15.64
N GLU A 330 10.32 -6.60 -16.12
CA GLU A 330 11.75 -6.74 -16.41
C GLU A 330 12.55 -7.13 -15.15
N HIS A 331 12.29 -6.45 -14.03
CA HIS A 331 12.97 -6.71 -12.77
C HIS A 331 12.58 -8.08 -12.20
N LEU A 332 11.28 -8.39 -12.23
CA LEU A 332 10.76 -9.68 -11.79
C LEU A 332 11.35 -10.84 -12.60
N ASN A 333 11.51 -10.67 -13.92
CA ASN A 333 12.10 -11.66 -14.83
C ASN A 333 13.63 -11.78 -14.67
N PHE A 334 14.33 -10.71 -14.29
CA PHE A 334 15.78 -10.73 -14.10
C PHE A 334 16.18 -11.38 -12.76
N ASN A 335 15.49 -11.03 -11.68
CA ASN A 335 15.70 -11.62 -10.36
C ASN A 335 15.06 -13.02 -10.20
N SER A 336 14.24 -13.41 -11.18
CA SER A 336 13.54 -14.70 -11.30
C SER A 336 14.46 -15.92 -11.33
N LYS A 337 15.72 -15.77 -11.79
CA LYS A 337 16.70 -16.88 -11.88
C LYS A 337 17.07 -17.49 -10.53
N VAL A 338 16.64 -16.90 -9.41
CA VAL A 338 16.94 -17.34 -8.04
C VAL A 338 15.67 -17.49 -7.16
N ASN A 339 14.46 -17.17 -7.68
CA ASN A 339 13.27 -17.01 -6.83
C ASN A 339 12.04 -17.79 -7.33
N ASP A 340 11.44 -18.62 -6.45
CA ASP A 340 10.26 -19.47 -6.70
C ASP A 340 9.05 -18.70 -7.28
N PHE A 341 9.01 -17.38 -7.06
CA PHE A 341 8.03 -16.45 -7.62
C PHE A 341 7.87 -16.56 -9.15
N ALA A 342 8.96 -16.76 -9.88
CA ALA A 342 8.98 -16.84 -11.34
C ALA A 342 8.24 -18.06 -11.88
N PHE A 343 8.22 -19.13 -11.09
CA PHE A 343 7.62 -20.42 -11.43
C PHE A 343 6.20 -20.54 -10.89
N TRP A 344 5.48 -19.42 -10.78
CA TRP A 344 4.13 -19.41 -10.22
C TRP A 344 3.16 -20.34 -10.93
N GLU A 345 3.35 -20.61 -12.22
CA GLU A 345 2.55 -21.61 -12.95
C GLU A 345 2.67 -23.01 -12.36
N HIS A 346 3.87 -23.40 -11.91
CA HIS A 346 4.12 -24.67 -11.23
C HIS A 346 3.41 -24.71 -9.88
N HIS A 347 3.57 -23.66 -9.07
CA HIS A 347 2.89 -23.53 -7.78
C HIS A 347 1.36 -23.52 -7.93
N ARG A 348 0.83 -22.85 -8.96
CA ARG A 348 -0.59 -22.83 -9.31
C ARG A 348 -1.10 -24.20 -9.67
N LYS A 349 -0.36 -24.94 -10.49
CA LYS A 349 -0.72 -26.30 -10.85
C LYS A 349 -0.74 -27.22 -9.63
N SER A 350 0.34 -27.21 -8.85
CA SER A 350 0.48 -28.02 -7.62
C SER A 350 -0.67 -27.77 -6.64
N LEU A 351 -0.97 -26.49 -6.37
CA LEU A 351 -2.05 -26.11 -5.46
C LEU A 351 -3.44 -26.48 -6.01
N THR A 352 -3.65 -26.29 -7.33
CA THR A 352 -4.91 -26.68 -7.98
C THR A 352 -5.16 -28.18 -7.86
N GLU A 353 -4.14 -29.01 -8.07
CA GLU A 353 -4.25 -30.47 -7.96
C GLU A 353 -4.53 -30.90 -6.51
N ALA A 354 -3.82 -30.32 -5.54
CA ALA A 354 -4.00 -30.63 -4.12
C ALA A 354 -5.40 -30.29 -3.58
N LEU A 355 -6.06 -29.29 -4.15
CA LEU A 355 -7.37 -28.81 -3.71
C LEU A 355 -8.54 -29.37 -4.54
N LYS A 356 -8.29 -30.06 -5.66
CA LYS A 356 -9.29 -30.83 -6.39
C LYS A 356 -9.58 -32.20 -5.78
N THR A 357 -8.68 -32.70 -4.95
CA THR A 357 -8.81 -34.01 -4.28
C THR A 357 -9.57 -33.96 -2.95
N HIS A 358 -10.10 -32.79 -2.59
CA HIS A 358 -10.94 -32.52 -1.41
C HIS A 358 -12.24 -31.86 -1.86
#